data_AF-A0A0A7PMB6-F1
#
_entry.id   AF-A0A0A7PMB6-F1
#
_cell.length_a   1.000
_cell.length_b   1.000
_cell.length_c   1.000
_cell.angle_alpha   90.00
_cell.angle_beta   90.00
_cell.angle_gamma   90.00
#
_symmetry.space_group_name_H-M   'P 1'
#
loop_
_entity.id
_entity.type
_entity.pdbx_description
1 polymer ?
#
loop_
_entity_poly.entity_id
_entity_poly.type
_entity_poly.pdbx_seq_one_letter_code
_entity_poly.pdbx_strand_id
1 'polypeptide(L)' 'MPKPSPFDVYFGSFDAWVERDVLPGIESGALEGADMIFLVAVLRCWEAQGYCAANL' A
#
# COMPACT_ATOMS: atom_id res chain seq x y z
N MET A 1 -17.31 5.71 -10.08
CA MET A 1 -17.22 4.50 -9.23
C MET A 1 -15.82 4.46 -8.66
N PRO A 2 -15.62 4.14 -7.38
CA PRO A 2 -14.27 3.98 -6.81
C PRO A 2 -13.47 2.95 -7.62
N LYS A 3 -12.17 3.18 -7.81
CA LYS A 3 -11.35 2.19 -8.52
C LYS A 3 -11.13 0.96 -7.65
N PRO A 4 -11.03 -0.25 -8.24
CA PRO A 4 -10.80 -1.45 -7.46
C PRO A 4 -9.47 -1.35 -6.72
N SER A 5 -9.45 -1.68 -5.42
CA SER A 5 -8.25 -1.58 -4.60
C SER A 5 -7.09 -2.36 -5.23
N PRO A 6 -5.90 -1.73 -5.41
CA PRO A 6 -4.72 -2.47 -5.86
C PRO A 6 -4.36 -3.60 -4.91
N PHE A 7 -4.65 -3.45 -3.61
CA PHE A 7 -4.44 -4.51 -2.63
C PHE A 7 -5.30 -5.73 -2.94
N ASP A 8 -6.58 -5.52 -3.21
CA ASP A 8 -7.49 -6.62 -3.55
C ASP A 8 -7.11 -7.27 -4.89
N VAL A 9 -6.74 -6.47 -5.89
CA VAL A 9 -6.41 -6.95 -7.24
C VAL A 9 -5.13 -7.78 -7.27
N TYR A 10 -4.06 -7.33 -6.60
CA TYR A 10 -2.75 -7.97 -6.71
C TYR A 10 -2.43 -8.91 -5.54
N PHE A 11 -3.04 -8.70 -4.38
CA PHE A 11 -2.69 -9.39 -3.15
C PHE A 11 -3.86 -10.12 -2.50
N GLY A 12 -5.07 -9.98 -3.04
CA GLY A 12 -6.30 -10.60 -2.52
C GLY A 12 -6.90 -9.86 -1.32
N SER A 13 -6.07 -9.23 -0.49
CA SER A 13 -6.48 -8.24 0.50
C SER A 13 -5.29 -7.40 0.98
N PHE A 14 -5.58 -6.28 1.64
CA PHE A 14 -4.57 -5.48 2.33
C PHE A 14 -3.83 -6.29 3.40
N ASP A 15 -4.56 -7.03 4.23
CA ASP A 15 -3.97 -7.83 5.32
C ASP A 15 -3.03 -8.92 4.77
N ALA A 16 -3.42 -9.59 3.68
CA ALA A 16 -2.59 -10.61 3.05
C ALA A 16 -1.28 -10.04 2.51
N TRP A 17 -1.31 -8.82 1.96
CA TRP A 17 -0.10 -8.12 1.54
C TRP A 17 0.79 -7.74 2.73
N VAL A 18 0.20 -7.21 3.80
CA VAL A 18 0.95 -6.80 5.00
C VAL A 18 1.68 -7.99 5.61
N GLU A 19 0.96 -9.09 5.85
CA GLU A 19 1.52 -10.29 6.48
C GLU A 19 2.58 -10.97 5.61
N ARG A 20 2.39 -10.99 4.28
CA ARG A 20 3.31 -11.70 3.37
C ARG A 20 4.56 -10.90 3.03
N ASP A 21 4.41 -9.60 2.78
CA ASP A 21 5.46 -8.79 2.15
C ASP A 21 5.97 -7.67 3.06
N VAL A 22 5.08 -6.98 3.79
CA VAL A 22 5.45 -5.78 4.56
C VAL A 22 6.08 -6.13 5.90
N LEU A 23 5.42 -6.96 6.70
CA LEU A 23 5.90 -7.32 8.03
C LEU A 23 7.27 -8.00 7.96
N PRO A 24 7.51 -9.00 7.07
CA PRO A 24 8.84 -9.59 6.94
C PRO A 24 9.91 -8.58 6.50
N GLY A 25 9.55 -7.62 5.63
CA GLY A 25 10.46 -6.56 5.19
C GLY A 25 10.83 -5.59 6.31
N ILE A 26 9.89 -5.23 7.18
CA ILE A 26 10.16 -4.41 8.37
C ILE A 26 11.04 -5.18 9.36
N GLU A 27 10.69 -6.44 9.64
CA GLU A 27 11.42 -7.28 10.60
C GLU A 27 12.86 -7.56 10.14
N SER A 28 13.09 -7.70 8.83
CA SER A 28 14.44 -7.87 8.27
C SER A 28 15.22 -6.56 8.14
N GLY A 29 14.60 -5.41 8.41
CA GLY A 29 15.17 -4.08 8.18
C GLY A 29 15.32 -3.71 6.70
N ALA A 30 14.65 -4.43 5.79
CA ALA A 30 14.63 -4.12 4.36
C ALA A 30 13.65 -3.00 4.01
N LEU A 31 12.64 -2.78 4.87
CA LEU A 31 11.64 -1.71 4.74
C LEU A 31 11.63 -0.85 6.02
N GLU A 32 11.54 0.46 5.84
CA GLU A 32 11.25 1.37 6.93
C GLU A 32 9.73 1.50 7.11
N GLY A 33 9.25 1.35 8.35
CA GLY A 33 7.81 1.42 8.63
C GLY A 33 7.17 2.75 8.21
N ALA A 34 7.93 3.85 8.20
CA ALA A 34 7.47 5.16 7.75
C ALA A 34 7.15 5.19 6.24
N ASP A 35 7.96 4.53 5.41
CA ASP A 35 7.75 4.45 3.96
C ASP A 35 6.46 3.70 3.61
N MET A 36 6.08 2.72 4.44
CA MET A 36 4.85 1.97 4.26
C MET A 36 3.59 2.83 4.45
N ILE A 37 3.62 3.78 5.38
CA ILE A 37 2.54 4.75 5.57
C ILE A 37 2.36 5.58 4.29
N PHE A 38 3.47 6.00 3.67
CA PHE A 38 3.45 6.77 2.44
C PHE A 38 2.85 5.96 1.27
N LEU A 39 3.28 4.71 1.10
CA LEU A 39 2.74 3.80 0.09
C LEU A 39 1.23 3.57 0.25
N VAL A 40 0.77 3.32 1.48
CA VAL A 40 -0.67 3.17 1.76
C VAL A 40 -1.43 4.45 1.45
N ALA A 41 -0.92 5.61 1.86
CA ALA A 41 -1.55 6.89 1.58
C ALA A 41 -1.72 7.15 0.07
N VAL A 42 -0.67 6.87 -0.72
CA VAL A 42 -0.71 6.99 -2.19
C VAL A 42 -1.75 6.02 -2.78
N LEU A 43 -1.77 4.76 -2.36
CA LEU A 43 -2.70 3.78 -2.92
C LEU A 43 -4.16 4.11 -2.56
N ARG A 44 -4.42 4.57 -1.34
CA ARG A 44 -5.77 5.04 -0.93
C ARG A 44 -6.22 6.27 -1.68
N CYS A 45 -5.32 7.22 -1.94
CA CYS A 45 -5.65 8.37 -2.77
C CYS A 45 -5.97 7.94 -4.23
N TRP A 46 -5.28 6.93 -4.77
CA TRP A 46 -5.56 6.42 -6.11
C TRP A 46 -6.90 5.70 -6.17
N GLU A 47 -7.30 4.97 -5.14
CA GLU A 47 -8.62 4.33 -5.06
C GLU A 47 -9.75 5.37 -5.10
N ALA A 48 -9.54 6.51 -4.43
CA ALA A 48 -10.50 7.60 -4.34
C ALA A 48 -10.58 8.43 -5.64
N GLN A 49 -9.44 8.77 -6.24
CA GLN A 49 -9.36 9.80 -7.31
C GLN A 49 -8.92 9.23 -8.66
N GLY A 50 -8.35 8.02 -8.69
CA GLY A 50 -7.80 7.39 -9.87
C GLY A 50 -6.40 7.86 -10.27
N TYR A 51 -5.83 8.83 -9.53
CA TYR A 51 -4.47 9.36 -9.61
C TYR A 51 -4.03 9.87 -8.22
N CYS A 52 -2.72 9.99 -7.99
CA CYS A 52 -2.20 10.73 -6.84
C CYS A 52 -1.08 11.66 -7.28
N ALA A 53 -1.19 12.92 -6.88
CA ALA A 53 -0.04 13.80 -6.85
C ALA A 53 0.71 13.51 -5.56
N ALA A 54 1.89 12.90 -5.67
CA ALA A 54 2.82 12.84 -4.56
C ALA A 54 3.33 14.28 -4.33
N ASN A 55 2.68 15.03 -3.44
CA ASN A 55 3.31 16.21 -2.86
C ASN A 55 4.28 15.68 -1.80
N LEU A 56 5.48 15.34 -2.26
CA LEU A 56 6.68 15.07 -1.45
C LEU A 56 7.29 16.39 -1.01
#